data_AF-A0A1G0GZR9-F1
#
_entry.id   AF-A0A1G0GZR9-F1
#
_cell.length_a   1.000
_cell.length_b   1.000
_cell.length_c   1.000
_cell.angle_alpha   90.00
_cell.angle_beta   90.00
_cell.angle_gamma   90.00
#
_symmetry.space_group_name_H-M   'P 1'
#
loop_
_entity.id
_entity.type
_entity.pdbx_description
1 polymer ?
#
loop_
_entity_poly.entity_id
_entity_poly.type
_entity_poly.pdbx_seq_one_letter_code
_entity_poly.pdbx_strand_id
1 'polypeptide(L)'
;MTSQFIRKTTADLRDYPGLDSHLVGIHYEITIGDLHGNALKLLYFLIDQQVLAMSKQDYMEAVTIYERAKLMLTIDDLKKFSEILSRTTTNKPVDKVRFIGDELADRGNNDYLTLKILEKLHAHSIPFEILLSNHGLEFIQWYEKNNWPDIPSYQRSSQENMLKLMDAGMIHETEIDEIINFVYKPNVKVLGYHIGDKKITLFSHAPIGLEIIRAMAKQLNVAYHDGTIKELSESIDCINAIFSEYVNKNIVHDLVQSRMAFAEVQEKMFGNPYENLNWKKFPFAYLIWSRRYAGLQCPDHYHGYTINFIHGHDHKPSGLDNVKSLDDEFGKDYNDPRHDPYMGVYQCLLEDNE
;
A
#
# COMPACT_ATOMS: atom_id res chain seq x y z
N MET A 1 14.30 19.00 -8.50
CA MET A 1 13.52 17.77 -8.27
C MET A 1 14.42 16.54 -8.26
N THR A 2 14.74 16.07 -7.06
CA THR A 2 15.56 14.85 -6.84
C THR A 2 14.73 13.80 -6.11
N SER A 3 14.73 12.57 -6.62
CA SER A 3 14.20 11.41 -5.88
C SER A 3 15.30 10.83 -5.00
N GLN A 4 15.04 10.66 -3.70
CA GLN A 4 15.98 10.12 -2.74
C GLN A 4 15.43 8.84 -2.11
N PHE A 5 16.15 7.73 -2.24
CA PHE A 5 15.88 6.53 -1.47
C PHE A 5 16.45 6.70 -0.07
N ILE A 6 15.57 6.64 0.93
CA ILE A 6 15.94 6.63 2.33
C ILE A 6 15.96 5.16 2.77
N ARG A 7 17.08 4.71 3.33
CA ARG A 7 17.26 3.33 3.77
C ARG A 7 17.89 3.30 5.16
N LYS A 8 17.20 2.68 6.11
CA LYS A 8 17.73 2.40 7.46
C LYS A 8 18.03 0.92 7.56
N THR A 9 19.30 0.58 7.74
CA THR A 9 19.77 -0.83 7.74
C THR A 9 19.47 -1.57 9.04
N THR A 10 19.14 -0.85 10.11
CA THR A 10 18.88 -1.38 11.44
C THR A 10 17.74 -0.58 12.10
N ALA A 11 16.52 -0.73 11.59
CA ALA A 11 15.32 -0.20 12.22
C ALA A 11 14.73 -1.24 13.19
N ASP A 12 14.15 -0.78 14.31
CA ASP A 12 13.37 -1.60 15.24
C ASP A 12 12.03 -0.90 15.53
N LEU A 13 10.92 -1.57 15.23
CA LEU A 13 9.57 -1.07 15.48
C LEU A 13 9.22 -0.93 16.96
N ARG A 14 10.02 -1.51 17.86
CA ARG A 14 9.86 -1.36 19.32
C ARG A 14 10.59 -0.13 19.84
N ASP A 15 11.47 0.44 19.05
CA ASP A 15 12.19 1.68 19.38
C ASP A 15 11.50 2.89 18.74
N TYR A 16 11.47 3.99 19.48
CA TYR A 16 11.00 5.26 18.94
C TYR A 16 11.89 5.69 17.75
N PRO A 17 11.32 6.04 16.59
CA PRO A 17 12.08 6.36 15.40
C PRO A 17 13.01 7.57 15.61
N GLY A 18 14.20 7.48 15.02
CA GLY A 18 15.17 8.57 15.04
C GLY A 18 14.77 9.65 14.05
N LEU A 19 14.35 10.82 14.55
CA LEU A 19 13.93 11.96 13.73
C LEU A 19 15.10 12.47 12.88
N ASP A 20 14.91 12.47 11.57
CA ASP A 20 15.92 12.81 10.60
C ASP A 20 15.72 14.27 10.11
N SER A 21 16.65 15.16 10.44
CA SER A 21 16.48 16.64 10.35
C SER A 21 16.33 17.26 8.95
N HIS A 22 16.25 16.47 7.88
CA HIS A 22 16.33 16.93 6.49
C HIS A 22 15.01 17.39 5.86
N LEU A 23 13.86 17.27 6.55
CA LEU A 23 12.53 17.51 5.99
C LEU A 23 11.90 18.87 6.38
N VAL A 24 12.64 19.73 7.09
CA VAL A 24 12.08 20.99 7.60
C VAL A 24 11.97 22.02 6.48
N GLY A 25 10.74 22.41 6.14
CA GLY A 25 10.45 23.54 5.26
C GLY A 25 10.43 23.23 3.76
N ILE A 26 10.46 21.94 3.38
CA ILE A 26 10.37 21.50 1.98
C ILE A 26 9.02 20.82 1.72
N HIS A 27 8.49 20.99 0.51
CA HIS A 27 7.30 20.33 0.01
C HIS A 27 7.68 18.99 -0.65
N TYR A 28 7.17 17.87 -0.13
CA TYR A 28 7.60 16.54 -0.58
C TYR A 28 6.47 15.52 -0.68
N GLU A 29 6.64 14.56 -1.60
CA GLU A 29 5.93 13.29 -1.59
C GLU A 29 6.80 12.21 -0.93
N ILE A 30 6.18 11.32 -0.16
CA ILE A 30 6.86 10.19 0.47
C ILE A 30 6.13 8.90 0.14
N THR A 31 6.86 7.87 -0.28
CA THR A 31 6.32 6.56 -0.66
C THR A 31 6.94 5.46 0.19
N ILE A 32 6.11 4.64 0.84
CA ILE A 32 6.53 3.41 1.53
C ILE A 32 6.16 2.19 0.69
N GLY A 33 6.98 1.14 0.77
CA GLY A 33 6.67 -0.18 0.23
C GLY A 33 5.54 -0.89 0.98
N ASP A 34 5.52 -2.21 0.88
CA ASP A 34 4.47 -3.06 1.47
C ASP A 34 4.37 -2.86 2.99
N LEU A 35 3.17 -2.62 3.49
CA LEU A 35 2.92 -2.38 4.91
C LEU A 35 2.74 -3.67 5.72
N HIS A 36 2.48 -4.80 5.05
CA HIS A 36 2.25 -6.11 5.66
C HIS A 36 1.14 -6.12 6.73
N GLY A 37 0.13 -5.25 6.61
CA GLY A 37 -0.95 -5.11 7.58
C GLY A 37 -0.47 -4.60 8.95
N ASN A 38 0.75 -4.07 9.02
CA ASN A 38 1.42 -3.74 10.26
C ASN A 38 1.22 -2.26 10.62
N ALA A 39 0.22 -2.01 11.46
CA ALA A 39 -0.10 -0.67 11.96
C ALA A 39 1.08 0.00 12.68
N LEU A 40 1.96 -0.76 13.33
CA LEU A 40 3.14 -0.22 14.01
C LEU A 40 4.22 0.21 13.00
N LYS A 41 4.40 -0.51 11.89
CA LYS A 41 5.25 -0.09 10.76
C LYS A 41 4.73 1.20 10.15
N LEU A 42 3.41 1.30 9.92
CA LEU A 42 2.78 2.53 9.44
C LEU A 42 3.05 3.70 10.40
N LEU A 43 2.84 3.50 11.71
CA LEU A 43 3.07 4.55 12.70
C LEU A 43 4.55 4.94 12.80
N TYR A 44 5.46 3.96 12.80
CA TYR A 44 6.90 4.20 12.77
C TYR A 44 7.29 5.04 11.56
N PHE A 45 6.88 4.64 10.36
CA PHE A 45 7.12 5.35 9.10
C PHE A 45 6.65 6.81 9.17
N LEU A 46 5.40 7.03 9.60
CA LEU A 46 4.83 8.37 9.65
C LEU A 46 5.56 9.28 10.65
N ILE A 47 6.05 8.77 11.77
CA ILE A 47 6.83 9.56 12.73
C ILE A 47 8.26 9.79 12.21
N ASP A 48 8.88 8.74 11.69
CA ASP A 48 10.26 8.76 11.16
C ASP A 48 10.41 9.78 10.02
N GLN A 49 9.41 9.85 9.15
CA GLN A 49 9.34 10.78 8.02
C GLN A 49 8.67 12.11 8.38
N GLN A 50 8.52 12.38 9.69
CA GLN A 50 7.95 13.62 10.21
C GLN A 50 6.61 14.00 9.59
N VAL A 51 5.75 13.02 9.26
CA VAL A 51 4.35 13.26 8.90
C VAL A 51 3.52 13.42 10.17
N LEU A 52 3.80 12.58 11.17
CA LEU A 52 3.20 12.62 12.50
C LEU A 52 4.24 12.97 13.55
N ALA A 53 3.81 13.66 14.60
CA ALA A 53 4.61 13.92 15.80
C ALA A 53 3.88 13.38 17.03
N MET A 54 4.49 12.38 17.66
CA MET A 54 3.98 11.64 18.83
C MET A 54 5.05 11.61 19.91
N SER A 55 4.66 11.67 21.18
CA SER A 55 5.64 11.56 22.27
C SER A 55 6.25 10.15 22.31
N LYS A 56 7.49 10.03 22.79
CA LYS A 56 8.12 8.71 22.98
C LYS A 56 7.29 7.80 23.89
N GLN A 57 6.68 8.36 24.93
CA GLN A 57 5.83 7.59 25.84
C GLN A 57 4.60 7.03 25.10
N ASP A 58 3.88 7.86 24.36
CA ASP A 58 2.70 7.44 23.61
C ASP A 58 3.05 6.36 22.57
N TYR A 59 4.21 6.49 21.92
CA TYR A 59 4.70 5.48 20.99
C TYR A 59 4.94 4.13 21.66
N MET A 60 5.62 4.10 22.81
CA MET A 60 5.85 2.85 23.56
C MET A 60 4.55 2.22 24.06
N GLU A 61 3.56 3.05 24.42
CA GLU A 61 2.21 2.56 24.75
C GLU A 61 1.52 1.96 23.51
N ALA A 62 1.66 2.58 22.33
CA ALA A 62 1.16 2.04 21.07
C ALA A 62 1.84 0.72 20.67
N VAL A 63 3.16 0.58 20.88
CA VAL A 63 3.90 -0.69 20.71
C VAL A 63 3.28 -1.79 21.58
N THR A 64 3.06 -1.50 22.87
CA THR A 64 2.48 -2.45 23.83
C THR A 64 1.08 -2.92 23.40
N ILE A 65 0.25 -1.99 22.92
CA ILE A 65 -1.09 -2.30 22.41
C ILE A 65 -1.00 -3.16 21.14
N TYR A 66 -0.13 -2.78 20.20
CA TYR A 66 0.05 -3.51 18.94
C TYR A 66 0.52 -4.94 19.19
N GLU A 67 1.50 -5.17 20.07
CA GLU A 67 1.98 -6.52 20.41
C GLU A 67 0.87 -7.39 21.03
N ARG A 68 0.04 -6.80 21.89
CA ARG A 68 -1.11 -7.50 22.49
C ARG A 68 -2.17 -7.89 21.46
N ALA A 69 -2.30 -7.11 20.38
CA ALA A 69 -3.27 -7.37 19.32
C ALA A 69 -3.07 -8.74 18.62
N LYS A 70 -1.89 -9.35 18.74
CA LYS A 70 -1.63 -10.72 18.27
C LYS A 70 -2.46 -11.78 19.01
N LEU A 71 -2.83 -11.51 20.27
CA LEU A 71 -3.67 -12.39 21.08
C LEU A 71 -5.13 -11.93 21.01
N MET A 72 -5.42 -10.79 21.63
CA MET A 72 -6.74 -10.15 21.65
C MET A 72 -6.62 -8.76 22.28
N LEU A 73 -7.18 -7.74 21.65
CA LEU A 73 -7.32 -6.41 22.25
C LEU A 73 -8.51 -6.37 23.22
N THR A 74 -8.39 -5.52 24.24
CA THR A 74 -9.52 -5.17 25.13
C THR A 74 -10.14 -3.83 24.73
N ILE A 75 -11.35 -3.54 25.22
CA ILE A 75 -11.98 -2.23 25.03
C ILE A 75 -11.08 -1.09 25.56
N ASP A 76 -10.38 -1.32 26.66
CA ASP A 76 -9.47 -0.31 27.24
C ASP A 76 -8.26 -0.08 26.34
N ASP A 77 -7.76 -1.11 25.66
CA ASP A 77 -6.69 -0.96 24.66
C ASP A 77 -7.15 -0.11 23.46
N LEU A 78 -8.37 -0.34 22.96
CA LEU A 78 -8.94 0.43 21.85
C LEU A 78 -9.14 1.91 22.22
N LYS A 79 -9.66 2.17 23.43
CA LYS A 79 -9.79 3.53 23.96
C LYS A 79 -8.43 4.19 24.11
N LYS A 80 -7.47 3.47 24.71
CA LYS A 80 -6.12 3.99 24.93
C LYS A 80 -5.40 4.29 23.62
N PHE A 81 -5.54 3.46 22.60
CA PHE A 81 -5.00 3.71 21.27
C PHE A 81 -5.62 4.97 20.64
N SER A 82 -6.94 5.13 20.75
CA SER A 82 -7.64 6.33 20.27
C SER A 82 -7.19 7.60 21.01
N GLU A 83 -6.97 7.52 22.32
CA GLU A 83 -6.42 8.61 23.12
C GLU A 83 -4.97 8.96 22.73
N ILE A 84 -4.14 7.97 22.42
CA ILE A 84 -2.79 8.18 21.89
C ILE A 84 -2.87 8.95 20.57
N LEU A 85 -3.69 8.48 19.62
CA LEU A 85 -3.85 9.13 18.33
C LEU A 85 -4.43 10.55 18.45
N SER A 86 -5.29 10.83 19.43
CA SER A 86 -5.83 12.18 19.62
C SER A 86 -4.76 13.19 20.08
N ARG A 87 -3.74 12.74 20.83
CA ARG A 87 -2.57 13.55 21.24
C ARG A 87 -1.52 13.72 20.15
N THR A 88 -1.47 12.83 19.17
CA THR A 88 -0.55 12.94 18.03
C THR A 88 -0.83 14.21 17.24
N THR A 89 0.21 14.94 16.88
CA THR A 89 0.12 16.14 16.02
C THR A 89 0.60 15.81 14.60
N THR A 90 0.30 16.67 13.64
CA THR A 90 0.81 16.54 12.28
C THR A 90 1.81 17.64 11.98
N ASN A 91 2.82 17.28 11.20
CA ASN A 91 3.82 18.22 10.71
C ASN A 91 3.54 18.49 9.23
N LYS A 92 3.48 19.77 8.86
CA LYS A 92 3.44 20.23 7.47
C LYS A 92 4.86 20.67 7.08
N PRO A 93 5.36 20.36 5.87
CA PRO A 93 4.61 20.36 4.61
C PRO A 93 4.75 19.07 3.78
N VAL A 94 4.15 17.95 4.23
CA VAL A 94 3.99 16.78 3.35
C VAL A 94 2.88 17.04 2.33
N ASP A 95 3.17 16.90 1.04
CA ASP A 95 2.20 17.08 -0.03
C ASP A 95 1.38 15.82 -0.28
N LYS A 96 2.00 14.65 -0.13
CA LYS A 96 1.32 13.36 -0.30
C LYS A 96 2.10 12.22 0.35
N VAL A 97 1.38 11.32 1.01
CA VAL A 97 1.88 10.02 1.43
C VAL A 97 1.37 8.93 0.50
N ARG A 98 2.22 8.08 -0.04
CA ARG A 98 1.84 6.97 -0.90
C ARG A 98 2.13 5.64 -0.23
N PHE A 99 1.11 4.82 -0.13
CA PHE A 99 1.21 3.44 0.33
C PHE A 99 1.17 2.52 -0.89
N ILE A 100 2.25 1.77 -1.14
CA ILE A 100 2.33 0.85 -2.28
C ILE A 100 1.37 -0.33 -2.16
N GLY A 101 0.87 -0.59 -0.95
CA GLY A 101 -0.21 -1.53 -0.69
C GLY A 101 0.09 -2.43 0.49
N ASP A 102 -0.68 -3.51 0.57
CA ASP A 102 -0.63 -4.50 1.64
C ASP A 102 -0.78 -3.86 3.03
N GLU A 103 -1.61 -2.83 3.10
CA GLU A 103 -1.91 -2.06 4.31
C GLU A 103 -2.96 -2.71 5.19
N LEU A 104 -3.86 -3.51 4.60
CA LEU A 104 -4.92 -4.26 5.29
C LEU A 104 -4.92 -5.73 4.84
N ALA A 105 -5.57 -6.59 5.63
CA ALA A 105 -5.75 -8.01 5.36
C ALA A 105 -4.46 -8.79 5.06
N ASP A 106 -3.40 -8.44 5.79
CA ASP A 106 -2.10 -9.11 5.73
C ASP A 106 -1.67 -9.66 7.13
N ARG A 107 -0.39 -9.96 7.33
CA ARG A 107 0.23 -10.67 8.46
C ARG A 107 0.37 -9.85 9.74
N GLY A 108 0.09 -8.56 9.69
CA GLY A 108 0.11 -7.72 10.88
C GLY A 108 -0.96 -8.10 11.91
N ASN A 109 -1.01 -7.35 13.00
CA ASN A 109 -1.76 -7.80 14.18
C ASN A 109 -3.25 -7.42 14.16
N ASN A 110 -3.65 -6.28 13.58
CA ASN A 110 -5.07 -5.88 13.54
C ASN A 110 -5.34 -4.73 12.57
N ASP A 111 -6.26 -4.93 11.61
CA ASP A 111 -6.64 -3.93 10.61
C ASP A 111 -7.31 -2.69 11.21
N TYR A 112 -8.02 -2.83 12.34
CA TYR A 112 -8.64 -1.68 13.01
C TYR A 112 -7.61 -0.63 13.39
N LEU A 113 -6.43 -1.04 13.87
CA LEU A 113 -5.37 -0.11 14.24
C LEU A 113 -4.84 0.66 13.02
N THR A 114 -4.68 0.00 11.87
CA THR A 114 -4.32 0.65 10.60
C THR A 114 -5.39 1.66 10.18
N LEU A 115 -6.66 1.25 10.20
CA LEU A 115 -7.80 2.09 9.83
C LEU A 115 -7.87 3.38 10.68
N LYS A 116 -7.63 3.30 11.99
CA LYS A 116 -7.59 4.50 12.87
C LYS A 116 -6.41 5.42 12.57
N ILE A 117 -5.26 4.88 12.13
CA ILE A 117 -4.14 5.72 11.69
C ILE A 117 -4.48 6.45 10.38
N LEU A 118 -5.11 5.77 9.42
CA LEU A 118 -5.57 6.40 8.18
C LEU A 118 -6.62 7.48 8.46
N GLU A 119 -7.56 7.22 9.38
CA GLU A 119 -8.55 8.20 9.83
C GLU A 119 -7.88 9.43 10.45
N LYS A 120 -6.79 9.25 11.23
CA LYS A 120 -6.00 10.37 11.77
C LYS A 120 -5.39 11.23 10.65
N LEU A 121 -4.84 10.61 9.60
CA LEU A 121 -4.30 11.34 8.45
C LEU A 121 -5.40 12.15 7.74
N HIS A 122 -6.54 11.53 7.48
CA HIS A 122 -7.69 12.18 6.85
C HIS A 122 -8.22 13.36 7.68
N ALA A 123 -8.40 13.17 9.00
CA ALA A 123 -8.87 14.20 9.92
C ALA A 123 -7.96 15.43 9.99
N HIS A 124 -6.67 15.28 9.65
CA HIS A 124 -5.70 16.38 9.60
C HIS A 124 -5.42 16.87 8.18
N SER A 125 -6.21 16.41 7.20
CA SER A 125 -6.10 16.76 5.79
C SER A 125 -4.69 16.50 5.23
N ILE A 126 -4.04 15.41 5.68
CA ILE A 126 -2.80 14.92 5.07
C ILE A 126 -3.20 14.16 3.80
N PRO A 127 -2.78 14.60 2.60
CA PRO A 127 -3.13 13.88 1.39
C PRO A 127 -2.41 12.53 1.35
N PHE A 128 -3.12 11.48 0.98
CA PHE A 128 -2.50 10.18 0.78
C PHE A 128 -3.16 9.40 -0.35
N GLU A 129 -2.47 8.39 -0.87
CA GLU A 129 -3.04 7.41 -1.78
C GLU A 129 -2.58 6.00 -1.40
N ILE A 130 -3.45 5.02 -1.63
CA ILE A 130 -3.24 3.60 -1.37
C ILE A 130 -3.31 2.90 -2.73
N LEU A 131 -2.22 2.28 -3.16
CA LEU A 131 -2.23 1.50 -4.38
C LEU A 131 -2.90 0.15 -4.11
N LEU A 132 -3.82 -0.24 -4.99
CA LEU A 132 -4.52 -1.52 -4.91
C LEU A 132 -3.50 -2.65 -4.91
N SER A 133 -3.57 -3.50 -3.89
CA SER A 133 -2.74 -4.70 -3.75
C SER A 133 -3.57 -5.98 -3.69
N ASN A 134 -2.91 -7.13 -3.66
CA ASN A 134 -3.60 -8.39 -3.48
C ASN A 134 -4.25 -8.47 -2.09
N HIS A 135 -3.56 -8.06 -1.02
CA HIS A 135 -4.15 -8.05 0.32
C HIS A 135 -5.21 -6.96 0.48
N GLY A 136 -5.01 -5.75 -0.06
CA GLY A 136 -6.03 -4.70 -0.07
C GLY A 136 -7.31 -5.13 -0.81
N LEU A 137 -7.18 -5.89 -1.91
CA LEU A 137 -8.33 -6.50 -2.57
C LEU A 137 -9.07 -7.49 -1.67
N GLU A 138 -8.39 -8.27 -0.84
CA GLU A 138 -9.04 -9.19 0.09
C GLU A 138 -9.88 -8.47 1.13
N PHE A 139 -9.38 -7.33 1.65
CA PHE A 139 -10.14 -6.46 2.53
C PHE A 139 -11.38 -5.91 1.82
N ILE A 140 -11.20 -5.38 0.61
CA ILE A 140 -12.29 -4.84 -0.22
C ILE A 140 -13.33 -5.93 -0.51
N GLN A 141 -12.92 -7.14 -0.90
CA GLN A 141 -13.85 -8.24 -1.22
C GLN A 141 -14.70 -8.67 -0.03
N TRP A 142 -14.08 -8.76 1.15
CA TRP A 142 -14.82 -9.00 2.38
C TRP A 142 -15.87 -7.91 2.59
N TYR A 143 -15.50 -6.64 2.45
CA TYR A 143 -16.43 -5.53 2.60
C TYR A 143 -17.56 -5.53 1.55
N GLU A 144 -17.24 -5.81 0.29
CA GLU A 144 -18.21 -5.76 -0.82
C GLU A 144 -19.19 -6.94 -0.82
N LYS A 145 -18.76 -8.12 -0.37
CA LYS A 145 -19.53 -9.38 -0.54
C LYS A 145 -19.78 -10.16 0.74
N ASN A 146 -19.19 -9.75 1.86
CA ASN A 146 -19.08 -10.56 3.07
C ASN A 146 -18.57 -11.98 2.76
N ASN A 147 -17.65 -12.09 1.79
CA ASN A 147 -17.11 -13.36 1.33
C ASN A 147 -15.64 -13.47 1.70
N TRP A 148 -15.23 -14.68 2.10
CA TRP A 148 -13.88 -14.89 2.55
C TRP A 148 -12.89 -15.06 1.37
N PRO A 149 -11.74 -14.38 1.44
CA PRO A 149 -10.81 -14.22 0.33
C PRO A 149 -9.99 -15.45 -0.05
N ASP A 150 -9.25 -15.36 -1.17
CA ASP A 150 -8.43 -16.41 -1.79
C ASP A 150 -7.09 -16.64 -1.07
N ILE A 151 -6.59 -15.62 -0.36
CA ILE A 151 -5.37 -15.68 0.46
C ILE A 151 -5.60 -16.51 1.74
N PRO A 152 -4.69 -17.44 2.09
CA PRO A 152 -4.80 -18.23 3.32
C PRO A 152 -4.85 -17.39 4.60
N SER A 153 -5.63 -17.84 5.59
CA SER A 153 -5.81 -17.21 6.91
C SER A 153 -4.53 -16.68 7.55
N TYR A 154 -3.45 -17.47 7.59
CA TYR A 154 -2.20 -17.06 8.23
C TYR A 154 -1.48 -15.89 7.55
N GLN A 155 -1.86 -15.55 6.31
CA GLN A 155 -1.35 -14.39 5.59
C GLN A 155 -2.28 -13.17 5.69
N ARG A 156 -3.36 -13.24 6.47
CA ARG A 156 -4.36 -12.16 6.62
C ARG A 156 -4.82 -11.98 8.07
N SER A 157 -3.93 -12.27 9.03
CA SER A 157 -4.22 -12.25 10.47
C SER A 157 -4.75 -10.91 10.96
N SER A 158 -4.30 -9.79 10.37
CA SER A 158 -4.73 -8.45 10.72
C SER A 158 -6.23 -8.26 10.53
N GLN A 159 -6.79 -8.70 9.40
CA GLN A 159 -8.23 -8.71 9.14
C GLN A 159 -8.96 -9.66 10.09
N GLU A 160 -8.49 -10.90 10.24
CA GLU A 160 -9.13 -11.89 11.11
C GLU A 160 -9.23 -11.40 12.55
N ASN A 161 -8.22 -10.68 13.03
CA ASN A 161 -8.23 -10.10 14.37
C ASN A 161 -9.14 -8.88 14.49
N MET A 162 -9.31 -8.07 13.44
CA MET A 162 -10.34 -7.02 13.42
C MET A 162 -11.75 -7.63 13.52
N LEU A 163 -12.01 -8.69 12.75
CA LEU A 163 -13.31 -9.35 12.73
C LEU A 163 -13.67 -9.98 14.09
N LYS A 164 -12.69 -10.52 14.82
CA LYS A 164 -12.90 -10.96 16.21
C LYS A 164 -13.35 -9.82 17.13
N LEU A 165 -12.89 -8.58 16.91
CA LEU A 165 -13.35 -7.43 17.68
C LEU A 165 -14.80 -7.05 17.34
N MET A 166 -15.18 -7.16 16.06
CA MET A 166 -16.55 -6.96 15.60
C MET A 166 -17.48 -8.03 16.21
N ASP A 167 -17.10 -9.31 16.13
CA ASP A 167 -17.86 -10.43 16.69
C ASP A 167 -18.04 -10.31 18.22
N ALA A 168 -17.03 -9.78 18.91
CA ALA A 168 -17.08 -9.51 20.35
C ALA A 168 -17.87 -8.24 20.71
N GLY A 169 -18.38 -7.49 19.73
CA GLY A 169 -19.08 -6.22 19.94
C GLY A 169 -18.20 -5.10 20.51
N MET A 170 -16.88 -5.20 20.33
CA MET A 170 -15.92 -4.19 20.80
C MET A 170 -15.75 -3.03 19.83
N ILE A 171 -16.00 -3.28 18.54
CA ILE A 171 -16.09 -2.27 17.47
C ILE A 171 -17.36 -2.55 16.66
N HIS A 172 -17.93 -1.50 16.07
CA HIS A 172 -19.21 -1.59 15.37
C HIS A 172 -19.04 -1.44 13.87
N GLU A 173 -19.87 -2.17 13.11
CA GLU A 173 -19.90 -2.11 11.64
C GLU A 173 -20.07 -0.67 11.12
N THR A 174 -20.89 0.14 11.77
CA THR A 174 -21.10 1.55 11.40
C THR A 174 -19.83 2.39 11.47
N GLU A 175 -18.96 2.14 12.45
CA GLU A 175 -17.67 2.85 12.55
C GLU A 175 -16.74 2.42 11.40
N ILE A 176 -16.73 1.12 11.08
CA ILE A 176 -15.93 0.59 9.98
C ILE A 176 -16.44 1.12 8.63
N ASP A 177 -17.76 1.18 8.44
CA ASP A 177 -18.38 1.78 7.26
C ASP A 177 -17.99 3.24 7.07
N GLU A 178 -17.98 4.04 8.13
CA GLU A 178 -17.58 5.44 8.06
C GLU A 178 -16.13 5.57 7.63
N ILE A 179 -15.21 4.84 8.27
CA ILE A 179 -13.79 4.88 7.89
C ILE A 179 -13.61 4.39 6.45
N ILE A 180 -14.25 3.29 6.06
CA ILE A 180 -14.08 2.76 4.70
C ILE A 180 -14.59 3.75 3.65
N ASN A 181 -15.78 4.31 3.84
CA ASN A 181 -16.41 5.15 2.83
C ASN A 181 -15.81 6.56 2.75
N PHE A 182 -15.38 7.14 3.86
CA PHE A 182 -14.87 8.52 3.89
C PHE A 182 -13.34 8.61 3.89
N VAL A 183 -12.64 7.57 4.37
CA VAL A 183 -11.18 7.58 4.52
C VAL A 183 -10.52 6.61 3.53
N TYR A 184 -10.91 5.35 3.49
CA TYR A 184 -10.17 4.35 2.71
C TYR A 184 -10.46 4.48 1.20
N LYS A 185 -11.71 4.24 0.79
CA LYS A 185 -12.13 4.21 -0.62
C LYS A 185 -11.71 5.41 -1.45
N PRO A 186 -11.85 6.67 -0.98
CA PRO A 186 -11.48 7.84 -1.79
C PRO A 186 -9.99 7.90 -2.14
N ASN A 187 -9.15 7.18 -1.39
CA ASN A 187 -7.70 7.21 -1.55
C ASN A 187 -7.15 5.97 -2.27
N VAL A 188 -7.99 4.98 -2.63
CA VAL A 188 -7.53 3.78 -3.37
C VAL A 188 -7.35 4.10 -4.85
N LYS A 189 -6.20 3.75 -5.41
CA LYS A 189 -5.84 3.90 -6.82
C LYS A 189 -5.24 2.61 -7.38
N VAL A 190 -5.30 2.41 -8.69
CA VAL A 190 -4.59 1.29 -9.33
C VAL A 190 -3.16 1.66 -9.70
N LEU A 191 -2.91 2.95 -9.97
CA LEU A 191 -1.59 3.47 -10.31
C LEU A 191 -1.40 4.84 -9.66
N GLY A 192 -0.19 5.08 -9.17
CA GLY A 192 0.29 6.41 -8.78
C GLY A 192 1.32 6.92 -9.78
N TYR A 193 1.54 8.23 -9.79
CA TYR A 193 2.70 8.81 -10.46
C TYR A 193 3.19 10.07 -9.74
N HIS A 194 4.42 10.45 -10.05
CA HIS A 194 5.03 11.73 -9.71
C HIS A 194 5.71 12.30 -10.96
N ILE A 195 5.58 13.60 -11.18
CA ILE A 195 6.15 14.30 -12.35
C ILE A 195 7.30 15.17 -11.88
N GLY A 196 8.49 14.91 -12.42
CA GLY A 196 9.68 15.76 -12.29
C GLY A 196 10.01 16.50 -13.58
N ASP A 197 11.15 17.18 -13.62
CA ASP A 197 11.63 17.84 -14.86
C ASP A 197 11.96 16.79 -15.93
N LYS A 198 11.14 16.75 -16.99
CA LYS A 198 11.21 15.77 -18.11
C LYS A 198 11.23 14.31 -17.66
N LYS A 199 10.71 14.01 -16.48
CA LYS A 199 10.69 12.68 -15.89
C LYS A 199 9.31 12.36 -15.32
N ILE A 200 8.90 11.11 -15.43
CA ILE A 200 7.75 10.56 -14.70
C ILE A 200 8.18 9.32 -13.91
N THR A 201 7.84 9.28 -12.62
CA THR A 201 7.94 8.07 -11.80
C THR A 201 6.56 7.43 -11.75
N LEU A 202 6.44 6.15 -12.12
CA LEU A 202 5.21 5.38 -12.01
C LEU A 202 5.26 4.49 -10.76
N PHE A 203 4.12 4.41 -10.07
CA PHE A 203 3.95 3.59 -8.88
C PHE A 203 2.85 2.56 -9.07
N SER A 204 3.14 1.32 -8.69
CA SER A 204 2.19 0.20 -8.69
C SER A 204 2.46 -0.71 -7.49
N HIS A 205 1.50 -1.57 -7.14
CA HIS A 205 1.75 -2.57 -6.10
C HIS A 205 2.78 -3.61 -6.56
N ALA A 206 2.55 -4.27 -7.70
CA ALA A 206 3.47 -5.27 -8.25
C ALA A 206 4.27 -4.74 -9.47
N PRO A 207 5.33 -5.42 -9.93
CA PRO A 207 6.07 -5.05 -11.13
C PRO A 207 5.19 -5.04 -12.39
N ILE A 208 5.18 -3.90 -13.11
CA ILE A 208 4.47 -3.71 -14.39
C ILE A 208 5.31 -2.92 -15.41
N GLY A 209 4.93 -3.03 -16.68
CA GLY A 209 5.40 -2.18 -17.78
C GLY A 209 4.27 -1.37 -18.42
N LEU A 210 4.61 -0.49 -19.37
CA LEU A 210 3.63 0.38 -20.06
C LEU A 210 2.53 -0.41 -20.79
N GLU A 211 2.83 -1.61 -21.24
CA GLU A 211 1.89 -2.50 -21.92
C GLU A 211 0.76 -2.99 -21.00
N ILE A 212 1.02 -3.11 -19.69
CA ILE A 212 -0.02 -3.42 -18.69
C ILE A 212 -0.96 -2.21 -18.54
N ILE A 213 -0.41 -1.00 -18.48
CA ILE A 213 -1.22 0.24 -18.37
C ILE A 213 -2.14 0.39 -19.58
N ARG A 214 -1.60 0.15 -20.78
CA ARG A 214 -2.38 0.12 -22.02
C ARG A 214 -3.47 -0.97 -22.01
N ALA A 215 -3.18 -2.14 -21.43
CA ALA A 215 -4.17 -3.21 -21.29
C ALA A 215 -5.29 -2.86 -20.30
N MET A 216 -4.97 -2.20 -19.18
CA MET A 216 -5.97 -1.67 -18.24
C MET A 216 -6.86 -0.63 -18.91
N ALA A 217 -6.26 0.33 -19.62
CA ALA A 217 -7.01 1.34 -20.37
C ALA A 217 -7.99 0.70 -21.36
N LYS A 218 -7.53 -0.32 -22.10
CA LYS A 218 -8.37 -1.08 -23.02
C LYS A 218 -9.52 -1.81 -22.31
N GLN A 219 -9.26 -2.46 -21.17
CA GLN A 219 -10.30 -3.17 -20.42
C GLN A 219 -11.37 -2.21 -19.88
N LEU A 220 -10.97 -1.01 -19.45
CA LEU A 220 -11.87 0.04 -18.99
C LEU A 220 -12.50 0.86 -20.13
N ASN A 221 -12.16 0.58 -21.38
CA ASN A 221 -12.58 1.34 -22.55
C ASN A 221 -12.26 2.85 -22.45
N VAL A 222 -11.08 3.18 -21.93
CA VAL A 222 -10.55 4.55 -21.90
C VAL A 222 -9.42 4.72 -22.92
N ALA A 223 -9.28 5.93 -23.45
CA ALA A 223 -8.20 6.25 -24.38
C ALA A 223 -6.83 6.14 -23.67
N TYR A 224 -5.82 5.66 -24.39
CA TYR A 224 -4.45 5.56 -23.90
C TYR A 224 -3.52 6.33 -24.82
N HIS A 225 -2.85 7.33 -24.25
CA HIS A 225 -1.87 8.17 -24.91
C HIS A 225 -0.63 8.27 -24.02
N ASP A 226 0.54 8.09 -24.61
CA ASP A 226 1.82 8.07 -23.89
C ASP A 226 2.90 8.89 -24.62
N GLY A 227 2.51 9.72 -25.60
CA GLY A 227 3.45 10.49 -26.43
C GLY A 227 4.16 11.62 -25.66
N THR A 228 3.58 12.07 -24.56
CA THR A 228 4.18 13.04 -23.63
C THR A 228 3.89 12.63 -22.18
N ILE A 229 4.65 13.18 -21.22
CA ILE A 229 4.39 13.00 -19.78
C ILE A 229 2.93 13.33 -19.44
N LYS A 230 2.44 14.47 -19.97
CA LYS A 230 1.07 14.94 -19.74
C LYS A 230 0.02 13.95 -20.24
N GLU A 231 0.19 13.43 -21.45
CA GLU A 231 -0.72 12.44 -22.03
C GLU A 231 -0.73 11.13 -21.23
N LEU A 232 0.45 10.67 -20.78
CA LEU A 232 0.55 9.47 -19.95
C LEU A 232 -0.11 9.68 -18.59
N SER A 233 0.12 10.82 -17.92
CA SER A 233 -0.53 11.13 -16.65
C SER A 233 -2.05 11.24 -16.80
N GLU A 234 -2.55 11.89 -17.85
CA GLU A 234 -3.99 11.99 -18.13
C GLU A 234 -4.61 10.61 -18.40
N SER A 235 -3.89 9.72 -19.09
CA SER A 235 -4.34 8.33 -19.29
C SER A 235 -4.46 7.58 -17.96
N ILE A 236 -3.51 7.77 -17.04
CA ILE A 236 -3.55 7.17 -15.69
C ILE A 236 -4.70 7.77 -14.86
N ASP A 237 -4.93 9.09 -14.95
CA ASP A 237 -6.04 9.74 -14.28
C ASP A 237 -7.39 9.23 -14.78
N CYS A 238 -7.56 9.03 -16.10
CA CYS A 238 -8.76 8.42 -16.66
C CYS A 238 -8.97 6.97 -16.17
N ILE A 239 -7.91 6.17 -16.10
CA ILE A 239 -7.97 4.81 -15.55
C ILE A 239 -8.44 4.85 -14.08
N ASN A 240 -7.81 5.69 -13.25
CA ASN A 240 -8.15 5.82 -11.85
C ASN A 240 -9.58 6.36 -11.65
N ALA A 241 -10.04 7.31 -12.47
CA ALA A 241 -11.39 7.84 -12.38
C ALA A 241 -12.46 6.76 -12.61
N ILE A 242 -12.30 5.92 -13.65
CA ILE A 242 -13.21 4.79 -13.89
C ILE A 242 -13.06 3.75 -12.77
N PHE A 243 -11.84 3.44 -12.33
CA PHE A 243 -11.61 2.52 -11.21
C PHE A 243 -12.33 2.98 -9.93
N SER A 244 -12.29 4.27 -9.59
CA SER A 244 -13.01 4.81 -8.44
C SER A 244 -14.52 4.60 -8.53
N GLU A 245 -15.10 4.50 -9.73
CA GLU A 245 -16.51 4.11 -9.86
C GLU A 245 -16.76 2.66 -9.41
N TYR A 246 -15.85 1.73 -9.70
CA TYR A 246 -15.96 0.35 -9.21
C TYR A 246 -15.85 0.29 -7.70
N VAL A 247 -14.92 1.05 -7.12
CA VAL A 247 -14.76 1.21 -5.66
C VAL A 247 -16.03 1.75 -5.01
N ASN A 248 -16.61 2.82 -5.57
CA ASN A 248 -17.82 3.44 -5.02
C ASN A 248 -19.07 2.57 -5.17
N LYS A 249 -19.11 1.71 -6.21
CA LYS A 249 -20.20 0.77 -6.47
C LYS A 249 -20.03 -0.56 -5.72
N ASN A 250 -18.96 -0.75 -4.94
CA ASN A 250 -18.66 -2.01 -4.25
C ASN A 250 -18.55 -3.22 -5.19
N ILE A 251 -17.89 -3.04 -6.34
CA ILE A 251 -17.74 -4.08 -7.37
C ILE A 251 -16.30 -4.19 -7.91
N VAL A 252 -15.29 -3.82 -7.12
CA VAL A 252 -13.87 -3.96 -7.52
C VAL A 252 -13.53 -5.40 -7.87
N HIS A 253 -14.09 -6.35 -7.13
CA HIS A 253 -13.91 -7.78 -7.38
C HIS A 253 -14.32 -8.23 -8.80
N ASP A 254 -15.29 -7.57 -9.44
CA ASP A 254 -15.75 -7.90 -10.79
C ASP A 254 -14.76 -7.40 -11.86
N LEU A 255 -13.99 -6.36 -11.53
CA LEU A 255 -12.94 -5.82 -12.40
C LEU A 255 -11.66 -6.65 -12.34
N VAL A 256 -11.21 -7.02 -11.13
CA VAL A 256 -9.92 -7.71 -10.96
C VAL A 256 -9.97 -9.16 -11.42
N GLN A 257 -11.05 -9.89 -11.06
CA GLN A 257 -11.27 -11.29 -11.48
C GLN A 257 -10.13 -12.26 -11.11
N SER A 258 -9.46 -12.09 -9.96
CA SER A 258 -8.31 -12.91 -9.50
C SER A 258 -8.58 -14.43 -9.59
N ARG A 259 -9.75 -14.90 -9.13
CA ARG A 259 -10.14 -16.32 -9.22
C ARG A 259 -10.12 -16.86 -10.65
N MET A 260 -10.67 -16.10 -11.59
CA MET A 260 -10.71 -16.50 -13.00
C MET A 260 -9.31 -16.51 -13.60
N ALA A 261 -8.47 -15.54 -13.21
CA ALA A 261 -7.09 -15.47 -13.64
C ALA A 261 -6.30 -16.70 -13.17
N PHE A 262 -6.44 -17.11 -11.92
CA PHE A 262 -5.76 -18.29 -11.37
C PHE A 262 -6.29 -19.61 -11.91
N ALA A 263 -7.61 -19.74 -12.08
CA ALA A 263 -8.21 -20.93 -12.68
C ALA A 263 -7.63 -21.20 -14.08
N GLU A 264 -7.48 -20.17 -14.92
CA GLU A 264 -6.92 -20.32 -16.26
C GLU A 264 -5.45 -20.78 -16.25
N VAL A 265 -4.66 -20.36 -15.26
CA VAL A 265 -3.26 -20.79 -15.14
C VAL A 265 -3.16 -22.23 -14.64
N GLN A 266 -3.95 -22.61 -13.64
CA GLN A 266 -3.98 -23.97 -13.09
C GLN A 266 -4.42 -25.01 -14.12
N GLU A 267 -5.32 -24.66 -15.04
CA GLU A 267 -5.74 -25.55 -16.13
C GLU A 267 -4.63 -25.81 -17.16
N LYS A 268 -3.61 -24.94 -17.24
CA LYS A 268 -2.67 -24.91 -18.37
C LYS A 268 -1.23 -25.34 -18.03
N MET A 269 -0.80 -25.39 -16.77
CA MET A 269 0.64 -25.60 -16.45
C MET A 269 0.94 -26.30 -15.11
N PHE A 270 2.12 -26.95 -15.05
CA PHE A 270 2.89 -27.20 -13.82
C PHE A 270 3.84 -26.01 -13.60
N GLY A 271 3.65 -25.19 -12.56
CA GLY A 271 4.51 -24.04 -12.27
C GLY A 271 3.90 -23.05 -11.27
N ASN A 272 4.65 -21.99 -10.91
CA ASN A 272 4.14 -20.94 -10.05
C ASN A 272 3.03 -20.15 -10.78
N PRO A 273 1.77 -20.14 -10.28
CA PRO A 273 0.66 -19.51 -10.99
C PRO A 273 0.85 -17.99 -11.17
N TYR A 274 1.57 -17.34 -10.24
CA TYR A 274 1.79 -15.89 -10.25
C TYR A 274 2.71 -15.43 -11.40
N GLU A 275 3.61 -16.30 -11.90
CA GLU A 275 4.57 -15.95 -12.96
C GLU A 275 3.99 -16.08 -14.39
N ASN A 276 2.80 -16.67 -14.50
CA ASN A 276 2.16 -17.05 -15.76
C ASN A 276 0.80 -16.37 -15.99
N LEU A 277 0.45 -15.38 -15.16
CA LEU A 277 -0.77 -14.60 -15.33
C LEU A 277 -0.80 -13.89 -16.69
N ASN A 278 -1.92 -14.03 -17.41
CA ASN A 278 -2.11 -13.41 -18.71
C ASN A 278 -2.59 -11.97 -18.57
N TRP A 279 -1.65 -11.02 -18.51
CA TRP A 279 -1.96 -9.59 -18.39
C TRP A 279 -2.81 -9.03 -19.53
N LYS A 280 -2.84 -9.66 -20.72
CA LYS A 280 -3.72 -9.20 -21.82
C LYS A 280 -5.19 -9.45 -21.54
N LYS A 281 -5.50 -10.43 -20.68
CA LYS A 281 -6.86 -10.80 -20.31
C LYS A 281 -7.23 -10.30 -18.91
N PHE A 282 -6.28 -10.32 -17.98
CA PHE A 282 -6.49 -9.94 -16.59
C PHE A 282 -5.43 -8.92 -16.11
N PRO A 283 -5.35 -7.72 -16.71
CA PRO A 283 -4.33 -6.74 -16.37
C PRO A 283 -4.42 -6.25 -14.91
N PHE A 284 -5.62 -6.14 -14.32
CA PHE A 284 -5.77 -5.78 -12.91
C PHE A 284 -5.36 -6.91 -11.94
N ALA A 285 -5.62 -8.17 -12.27
CA ALA A 285 -5.07 -9.28 -11.48
C ALA A 285 -3.54 -9.31 -11.60
N TYR A 286 -3.00 -9.05 -12.79
CA TYR A 286 -1.55 -8.98 -12.99
C TYR A 286 -0.91 -7.84 -12.18
N LEU A 287 -1.52 -6.66 -12.17
CA LEU A 287 -1.08 -5.47 -11.42
C LEU A 287 -0.80 -5.74 -9.94
N ILE A 288 -1.55 -6.67 -9.33
CA ILE A 288 -1.48 -6.91 -7.89
C ILE A 288 -0.80 -8.24 -7.51
N TRP A 289 -0.56 -9.14 -8.47
CA TRP A 289 -0.01 -10.49 -8.21
C TRP A 289 1.32 -10.77 -8.93
N SER A 290 1.73 -9.93 -9.88
CA SER A 290 2.96 -10.18 -10.65
C SER A 290 4.20 -10.26 -9.75
N ARG A 291 5.11 -11.18 -10.08
CA ARG A 291 6.46 -11.27 -9.48
C ARG A 291 7.52 -11.41 -10.57
N ARG A 292 7.22 -10.86 -11.75
CA ARG A 292 7.96 -11.14 -12.98
C ARG A 292 8.35 -9.86 -13.70
N TYR A 293 9.65 -9.70 -13.90
CA TYR A 293 10.21 -8.62 -14.72
C TYR A 293 10.41 -9.03 -16.19
N ALA A 294 10.59 -10.33 -16.45
CA ALA A 294 10.95 -10.82 -17.76
C ALA A 294 9.84 -10.57 -18.80
N GLY A 295 10.13 -9.68 -19.76
CA GLY A 295 9.23 -9.32 -20.85
C GLY A 295 8.42 -8.05 -20.63
N LEU A 296 8.60 -7.37 -19.48
CA LEU A 296 7.96 -6.07 -19.23
C LEU A 296 8.57 -4.95 -20.09
N GLN A 297 7.75 -4.03 -20.59
CA GLN A 297 8.23 -2.82 -21.26
C GLN A 297 8.45 -1.71 -20.22
N CYS A 298 9.65 -1.72 -19.65
CA CYS A 298 10.11 -0.72 -18.68
C CYS A 298 11.27 0.12 -19.26
N PRO A 299 11.07 0.89 -20.36
CA PRO A 299 12.13 1.71 -20.94
C PRO A 299 12.61 2.75 -19.91
N ASP A 300 13.89 3.14 -19.93
CA ASP A 300 14.37 4.26 -19.11
C ASP A 300 14.14 5.62 -19.80
N HIS A 301 14.04 5.62 -21.13
CA HIS A 301 13.69 6.76 -21.98
C HIS A 301 12.59 6.38 -22.97
N TYR A 302 11.54 7.18 -23.05
CA TYR A 302 10.38 6.93 -23.89
C TYR A 302 9.82 8.25 -24.41
N HIS A 303 9.59 8.37 -25.72
CA HIS A 303 9.11 9.59 -26.41
C HIS A 303 9.77 10.90 -25.95
N GLY A 304 11.06 10.88 -25.65
CA GLY A 304 11.84 12.06 -25.27
C GLY A 304 11.77 12.46 -23.79
N TYR A 305 11.15 11.65 -22.93
CA TYR A 305 11.18 11.81 -21.48
C TYR A 305 11.75 10.58 -20.76
N THR A 306 12.18 10.75 -19.51
CA THR A 306 12.69 9.67 -18.65
C THR A 306 11.55 9.04 -17.86
N ILE A 307 11.57 7.72 -17.67
CA ILE A 307 10.54 7.01 -16.90
C ILE A 307 11.12 6.00 -15.92
N ASN A 308 10.66 6.08 -14.67
CA ASN A 308 10.98 5.16 -13.58
C ASN A 308 9.75 4.35 -13.19
N PHE A 309 9.98 3.13 -12.70
CA PHE A 309 8.96 2.23 -12.18
C PHE A 309 9.33 1.86 -10.74
N ILE A 310 8.43 2.18 -9.81
CA ILE A 310 8.57 1.88 -8.39
C ILE A 310 7.42 0.97 -7.99
N HIS A 311 7.73 -0.13 -7.33
CA HIS A 311 6.71 -1.08 -6.89
C HIS A 311 7.07 -1.75 -5.57
N GLY A 312 6.17 -2.57 -5.02
CA GLY A 312 6.36 -3.46 -3.88
C GLY A 312 6.27 -4.93 -4.30
N HIS A 313 5.68 -5.79 -3.46
CA HIS A 313 5.33 -7.20 -3.68
C HIS A 313 6.46 -8.21 -4.05
N ASP A 314 7.58 -7.73 -4.59
CA ASP A 314 8.73 -8.53 -5.00
C ASP A 314 10.05 -7.86 -4.62
N HIS A 315 10.75 -8.46 -3.66
CA HIS A 315 12.09 -8.05 -3.23
C HIS A 315 13.20 -8.42 -4.23
N LYS A 316 12.92 -9.18 -5.30
CA LYS A 316 13.96 -9.55 -6.27
C LYS A 316 14.40 -8.34 -7.09
N PRO A 317 15.71 -8.17 -7.34
CA PRO A 317 16.19 -7.10 -8.20
C PRO A 317 15.72 -7.34 -9.64
N SER A 318 15.20 -6.29 -10.26
CA SER A 318 14.79 -6.27 -11.68
C SER A 318 15.96 -6.42 -12.65
N GLY A 319 17.16 -6.01 -12.23
CA GLY A 319 18.33 -5.84 -13.10
C GLY A 319 18.30 -4.57 -13.95
N LEU A 320 17.26 -3.73 -13.83
CA LEU A 320 17.10 -2.47 -14.55
C LEU A 320 17.27 -1.29 -13.59
N ASP A 321 18.02 -0.27 -14.01
CA ASP A 321 18.32 0.88 -13.14
C ASP A 321 17.10 1.75 -12.85
N ASN A 322 16.17 1.84 -13.80
CA ASN A 322 14.93 2.61 -13.69
C ASN A 322 13.77 1.83 -13.05
N VAL A 323 13.96 0.57 -12.65
CA VAL A 323 12.94 -0.25 -11.97
C VAL A 323 13.40 -0.61 -10.57
N LYS A 324 12.74 -0.10 -9.55
CA LYS A 324 13.10 -0.30 -8.13
C LYS A 324 11.94 -0.88 -7.34
N SER A 325 12.26 -1.85 -6.50
CA SER A 325 11.34 -2.37 -5.49
C SER A 325 11.55 -1.64 -4.17
N LEU A 326 10.45 -1.29 -3.51
CA LEU A 326 10.39 -0.87 -2.11
C LEU A 326 9.95 -2.02 -1.18
N ASP A 327 9.75 -3.25 -1.69
CA ASP A 327 9.44 -4.42 -0.86
C ASP A 327 10.58 -4.74 0.11
N ASP A 328 10.22 -4.99 1.36
CA ASP A 328 11.14 -5.34 2.44
C ASP A 328 10.47 -6.29 3.45
N GLU A 329 11.29 -6.89 4.31
CA GLU A 329 10.82 -7.83 5.34
C GLU A 329 10.48 -7.12 6.66
N PHE A 330 10.67 -5.81 6.74
CA PHE A 330 10.45 -5.03 7.97
C PHE A 330 8.96 -4.99 8.28
N GLY A 331 8.56 -5.42 9.47
CA GLY A 331 7.15 -5.50 9.89
C GLY A 331 6.40 -6.74 9.41
N LYS A 332 7.01 -7.64 8.64
CA LYS A 332 6.33 -8.83 8.09
C LYS A 332 6.46 -10.04 9.01
N ASP A 333 5.36 -10.60 9.51
CA ASP A 333 5.40 -11.80 10.37
C ASP A 333 5.26 -13.09 9.55
N TYR A 334 6.31 -13.91 9.54
CA TYR A 334 6.33 -15.21 8.85
C TYR A 334 5.90 -16.39 9.71
N ASN A 335 5.61 -16.19 11.00
CA ASN A 335 5.56 -17.28 11.98
C ASN A 335 6.84 -18.15 11.99
N ASP A 336 7.99 -17.59 11.57
CA ASP A 336 9.31 -18.23 11.67
C ASP A 336 10.01 -17.74 12.94
N PRO A 337 10.35 -18.62 13.91
CA PRO A 337 10.99 -18.20 15.16
C PRO A 337 12.39 -17.60 14.98
N ARG A 338 12.99 -17.68 13.78
CA ARG A 338 14.29 -17.07 13.45
C ARG A 338 14.14 -15.67 12.87
N HIS A 339 12.93 -15.25 12.52
CA HIS A 339 12.62 -13.95 11.95
C HIS A 339 12.06 -13.04 13.05
N ASP A 340 12.71 -11.91 13.30
CA ASP A 340 12.13 -10.86 14.15
C ASP A 340 11.38 -9.87 13.25
N PRO A 341 10.04 -9.87 13.21
CA PRO A 341 9.28 -8.98 12.35
C PRO A 341 9.45 -7.50 12.75
N TYR A 342 9.96 -7.21 13.93
CA TYR A 342 10.15 -5.83 14.39
C TYR A 342 11.49 -5.24 13.97
N MET A 343 12.47 -6.05 13.58
CA MET A 343 13.79 -5.58 13.19
C MET A 343 14.06 -5.80 11.71
N GLY A 344 14.67 -4.83 11.04
CA GLY A 344 15.04 -5.03 9.65
C GLY A 344 15.55 -3.81 8.91
N VAL A 345 15.60 -3.98 7.59
CA VAL A 345 15.87 -2.90 6.65
C VAL A 345 14.54 -2.23 6.34
N TYR A 346 14.45 -0.95 6.67
CA TYR A 346 13.34 -0.09 6.32
C TYR A 346 13.75 0.79 5.13
N GLN A 347 12.87 0.92 4.14
CA GLN A 347 13.10 1.80 3.00
C GLN A 347 11.85 2.58 2.57
N CYS A 348 12.09 3.80 2.11
CA CYS A 348 11.07 4.64 1.49
C CYS A 348 11.70 5.50 0.39
N LEU A 349 10.85 6.08 -0.47
CA LEU A 349 11.24 7.01 -1.50
C LEU A 349 10.69 8.39 -1.17
N LEU A 350 11.59 9.38 -1.11
CA LEU A 350 11.23 10.78 -1.03
C LEU A 350 11.34 11.42 -2.42
N GLU A 351 10.34 12.19 -2.81
CA GLU A 351 10.34 12.97 -4.04
C GLU A 351 10.11 14.45 -3.72
N ASP A 352 11.09 15.27 -4.07
CA ASP A 352 11.06 16.72 -3.86
C ASP A 352 10.37 17.42 -5.03
N ASN A 353 9.42 18.30 -4.71
CA ASN A 353 8.64 19.08 -5.67
C ASN A 353 9.33 20.40 -6.11
N GLU A 354 10.48 20.77 -5.53
CA GLU A 354 11.25 21.97 -5.89
C GLU A 354 12.37 21.75 -6.92
#